data_AF-A0AAD4NT57-F1
#
_entry.id   AF-A0AAD4NT57-F1
#
_cell.length_a   1.000
_cell.length_b   1.000
_cell.length_c   1.000
_cell.angle_alpha   90.00
_cell.angle_beta   90.00
_cell.angle_gamma   90.00
#
_symmetry.space_group_name_H-M   'P 1'
#
loop_
_entity.id
_entity.type
_entity.pdbx_description
1 polymer ?
#
loop_
_entity_poly.entity_id
_entity_poly.type
_entity_poly.pdbx_seq_one_letter_code
_entity_poly.pdbx_strand_id
1 'polypeptide(L)'
;MSDLSFSPSEIRFATATLAAIAALVPVAYYLYPSQAQDSTIHLETFNQFIKSYSTLRPQALTTNATRDFTHTSLPEDLHLPTRSIQPFREHAETVFEIFKNFQVVLQGDGHGGKAVHFSKKTNTVVAHCKMGGEVDADHELGAELAESHITEWWTEGVLFVRLSEDGKRVESVREFMHSKKAEELHIRLHGAVEF
;
A
#
# COMPACT_ATOMS: atom_id res chain seq x y z
N MET A 1 -7.65 -59.80 -24.20
CA MET A 1 -8.41 -58.93 -23.27
C MET A 1 -8.14 -59.48 -21.89
N SER A 2 -7.47 -58.73 -21.03
CA SER A 2 -7.13 -59.19 -19.68
C SER A 2 -8.29 -58.86 -18.75
N ASP A 3 -8.95 -59.89 -18.21
CA ASP A 3 -10.01 -59.73 -17.21
C ASP A 3 -9.41 -59.24 -15.89
N LEU A 4 -9.71 -57.99 -15.54
CA LEU A 4 -9.41 -57.44 -14.22
C LEU A 4 -10.45 -57.97 -13.24
N SER A 5 -10.07 -58.97 -12.44
CA SER A 5 -10.86 -59.42 -11.29
C SER A 5 -10.29 -58.82 -10.02
N PHE A 6 -11.13 -58.09 -9.27
CA PHE A 6 -10.76 -57.51 -7.97
C PHE A 6 -11.44 -58.28 -6.85
N SER A 7 -10.70 -58.55 -5.79
CA SER A 7 -11.22 -59.14 -4.57
C SER A 7 -12.11 -58.15 -3.80
N PRO A 8 -13.10 -58.64 -3.03
CA PRO A 8 -13.91 -57.78 -2.16
C PRO A 8 -13.11 -56.94 -1.17
N SER A 9 -11.94 -57.44 -0.73
CA SER A 9 -10.98 -56.72 0.11
C SER A 9 -10.36 -55.53 -0.61
N GLU A 10 -9.97 -55.69 -1.88
CA GLU A 10 -9.42 -54.58 -2.69
C GLU A 10 -10.47 -53.51 -2.95
N ILE A 11 -11.72 -53.92 -3.20
CA ILE A 11 -12.83 -52.97 -3.38
C ILE A 11 -13.09 -52.19 -2.08
N ARG A 12 -13.11 -52.86 -0.93
CA ARG A 12 -13.29 -52.20 0.38
C ARG A 12 -12.14 -51.25 0.69
N PHE A 13 -10.90 -51.65 0.39
CA PHE A 13 -9.73 -50.81 0.60
C PHE A 13 -9.78 -49.57 -0.30
N ALA A 14 -10.03 -49.74 -1.60
CA ALA A 14 -10.19 -48.64 -2.54
C ALA A 14 -11.33 -47.70 -2.13
N THR A 15 -12.48 -48.24 -1.69
CA THR A 15 -13.62 -47.44 -1.24
C THR A 15 -13.28 -46.64 0.02
N ALA A 16 -12.60 -47.26 0.99
CA ALA A 16 -12.16 -46.59 2.21
C ALA A 16 -11.12 -45.49 1.92
N THR A 17 -10.16 -45.75 1.01
CA THR A 17 -9.18 -44.75 0.59
C THR A 17 -9.85 -43.58 -0.14
N LEU A 18 -10.81 -43.86 -1.04
CA LEU A 18 -11.52 -42.80 -1.77
C LEU A 18 -12.37 -41.94 -0.82
N ALA A 19 -13.05 -42.57 0.14
CA ALA A 19 -13.81 -41.87 1.17
C ALA A 19 -12.92 -41.02 2.08
N ALA A 20 -11.73 -41.53 2.46
CA ALA A 20 -10.76 -40.76 3.23
C ALA A 20 -10.24 -39.54 2.46
N ILE A 21 -9.90 -39.69 1.17
CA ILE A 21 -9.47 -38.58 0.32
C ILE A 21 -10.61 -37.56 0.16
N ALA A 22 -11.84 -38.03 -0.13
CA ALA A 22 -13.00 -37.16 -0.29
C ALA A 22 -13.35 -36.37 0.98
N ALA A 23 -13.08 -36.92 2.17
CA ALA A 23 -13.25 -36.23 3.44
C ALA A 23 -12.08 -35.26 3.75
N LEU A 24 -10.84 -35.63 3.39
CA LEU A 24 -9.66 -34.85 3.71
C LEU A 24 -9.42 -33.68 2.75
N VAL A 25 -9.84 -33.75 1.48
CA VAL A 25 -9.62 -32.67 0.50
C VAL A 25 -10.36 -31.38 0.88
N PRO A 26 -11.66 -31.38 1.26
CA PRO A 26 -12.33 -30.17 1.71
C PRO A 26 -11.74 -29.64 3.01
N VAL A 27 -11.40 -30.52 3.95
CA VAL A 27 -10.78 -30.14 5.22
C VAL A 27 -9.42 -29.50 4.96
N ALA A 28 -8.59 -30.09 4.10
CA ALA A 28 -7.33 -29.51 3.69
C ALA A 28 -7.53 -28.20 2.95
N TYR A 29 -8.55 -28.05 2.10
CA TYR A 29 -8.85 -26.80 1.39
C TYR A 29 -9.28 -25.67 2.33
N TYR A 30 -10.11 -25.97 3.33
CA TYR A 30 -10.59 -24.99 4.32
C TYR A 30 -9.57 -24.73 5.44
N LEU A 31 -8.71 -25.69 5.76
CA LEU A 31 -7.66 -25.56 6.77
C LEU A 31 -6.30 -25.16 6.19
N TYR A 32 -6.10 -25.22 4.86
CA TYR A 32 -4.94 -24.60 4.25
C TYR A 32 -5.11 -23.10 4.47
N PRO A 33 -4.28 -22.47 5.31
CA PRO A 33 -4.33 -21.03 5.38
C PRO A 33 -4.06 -20.53 3.96
N SER A 34 -4.95 -19.70 3.43
CA SER A 34 -4.61 -18.86 2.28
C SER A 34 -3.26 -18.26 2.61
N GLN A 35 -2.20 -18.65 1.89
CA GLN A 35 -0.84 -18.20 2.15
C GLN A 35 -0.90 -16.72 2.50
N ALA A 36 -0.55 -16.37 3.73
CA ALA A 36 -0.65 -15.01 4.22
C ALA A 36 0.04 -14.13 3.18
N GLN A 37 -0.72 -13.26 2.50
CA GLN A 37 -0.15 -12.37 1.47
C GLN A 37 1.01 -11.57 2.06
N ASP A 38 0.96 -11.34 3.38
CA ASP A 38 1.87 -10.63 4.28
C ASP A 38 3.37 -10.93 4.13
N SER A 39 3.80 -12.05 3.53
CA SER A 39 5.22 -12.40 3.42
C SER A 39 5.78 -12.41 1.99
N THR A 40 5.14 -11.72 1.05
CA THR A 40 5.69 -11.58 -0.31
C THR A 40 6.76 -10.49 -0.36
N ILE A 41 7.79 -10.67 -1.20
CA ILE A 41 8.79 -9.63 -1.50
C ILE A 41 8.13 -8.29 -1.90
N HIS A 42 6.96 -8.37 -2.55
CA HIS A 42 6.18 -7.20 -2.93
C HIS A 42 5.70 -6.41 -1.71
N LEU A 43 5.14 -7.08 -0.71
CA LEU A 43 4.73 -6.42 0.53
C LEU A 43 5.94 -5.94 1.35
N GLU A 44 7.07 -6.64 1.31
CA GLU A 44 8.30 -6.15 1.93
C GLU A 44 8.77 -4.84 1.31
N THR A 45 8.85 -4.77 -0.03
CA THR A 45 9.21 -3.54 -0.75
C THR A 45 8.20 -2.43 -0.53
N PHE A 46 6.89 -2.75 -0.52
CA PHE A 46 5.85 -1.78 -0.16
C PHE A 46 6.03 -1.25 1.27
N ASN A 47 6.26 -2.12 2.26
CA ASN A 47 6.46 -1.71 3.64
C ASN A 47 7.72 -0.84 3.79
N GLN A 48 8.79 -1.13 3.06
CA GLN A 48 9.97 -0.28 3.00
C GLN A 48 9.65 1.09 2.40
N PHE A 49 8.90 1.13 1.29
CA PHE A 49 8.45 2.36 0.66
C PHE A 49 7.61 3.21 1.63
N ILE A 50 6.59 2.65 2.27
CA ILE A 50 5.74 3.36 3.23
C ILE A 50 6.55 3.86 4.42
N LYS A 51 7.48 3.05 4.94
CA LYS A 51 8.36 3.46 6.04
C LYS A 51 9.31 4.59 5.66
N SER A 52 9.68 4.72 4.38
CA SER A 52 10.59 5.77 3.93
C SER A 52 10.01 7.18 4.07
N TYR A 53 8.69 7.34 4.11
CA TYR A 53 8.04 8.62 4.42
C TYR A 53 8.48 9.19 5.79
N SER A 54 8.74 8.31 6.78
CA SER A 54 9.16 8.76 8.11
C SER A 54 10.61 9.23 8.20
N THR A 55 11.33 9.20 7.09
CA THR A 55 12.70 9.71 7.03
C THR A 55 12.74 11.21 6.71
N LEU A 56 11.62 11.80 6.25
CA LEU A 56 11.56 13.17 5.74
C LEU A 56 12.63 13.46 4.66
N ARG A 57 13.02 12.42 3.89
CA ARG A 57 14.02 12.53 2.82
C ARG A 57 13.40 12.13 1.48
N PRO A 58 13.21 13.06 0.53
CA PRO A 58 12.61 12.75 -0.77
C PRO A 58 13.36 11.64 -1.55
N GLN A 59 14.68 11.55 -1.38
CA GLN A 59 15.49 10.52 -2.02
C GLN A 59 15.21 9.11 -1.48
N ALA A 60 14.78 8.99 -0.21
CA ALA A 60 14.41 7.71 0.38
C ALA A 60 13.15 7.12 -0.26
N LEU A 61 12.15 7.96 -0.57
CA LEU A 61 10.90 7.56 -1.25
C LEU A 61 11.12 6.90 -2.61
N THR A 62 12.24 7.21 -3.25
CA THR A 62 12.53 6.87 -4.64
C THR A 62 13.76 5.99 -4.80
N THR A 63 14.35 5.53 -3.70
CA THR A 63 15.57 4.69 -3.70
C THR A 63 15.35 3.40 -4.49
N ASN A 64 14.17 2.80 -4.35
CA ASN A 64 13.79 1.57 -5.06
C ASN A 64 12.87 1.84 -6.26
N ALA A 65 12.73 3.08 -6.71
CA ALA A 65 11.89 3.38 -7.87
C ALA A 65 12.51 2.87 -9.18
N THR A 66 11.69 2.54 -10.17
CA THR A 66 12.16 2.28 -11.54
C THR A 66 12.59 3.57 -12.23
N ARG A 67 13.26 3.46 -13.38
CA ARG A 67 13.73 4.62 -14.15
C ARG A 67 12.55 5.42 -14.72
N ASP A 68 11.48 4.71 -15.06
CA ASP A 68 10.23 5.14 -15.65
C ASP A 68 9.11 5.32 -14.61
N PHE A 69 9.51 5.58 -13.35
CA PHE A 69 8.58 5.81 -12.25
C PHE A 69 7.57 6.93 -12.55
N THR A 70 6.31 6.69 -12.17
CA THR A 70 5.23 7.67 -12.27
C THR A 70 4.44 7.79 -10.97
N HIS A 71 4.05 9.02 -10.64
CA HIS A 71 3.18 9.35 -9.53
C HIS A 71 1.96 10.12 -10.02
N THR A 72 0.75 9.70 -9.67
CA THR A 72 -0.49 10.39 -10.03
C THR A 72 -1.41 10.51 -8.82
N SER A 73 -1.95 11.71 -8.60
CA SER A 73 -2.90 11.97 -7.52
C SER A 73 -4.34 11.96 -8.06
N LEU A 74 -5.26 11.45 -7.26
CA LEU A 74 -6.69 11.31 -7.51
C LEU A 74 -7.47 12.04 -6.42
N PRO A 75 -8.71 12.50 -6.68
CA PRO A 75 -9.50 12.31 -7.90
C PRO A 75 -9.01 13.13 -9.11
N GLU A 76 -9.31 12.66 -10.32
CA GLU A 76 -8.92 13.31 -11.59
C GLU A 76 -9.47 14.74 -11.74
N ASP A 77 -10.57 15.06 -11.04
CA ASP A 77 -11.19 16.39 -11.00
C ASP A 77 -10.24 17.48 -10.44
N LEU A 78 -9.18 17.09 -9.71
CA LEU A 78 -8.14 18.01 -9.26
C LEU A 78 -7.18 18.42 -10.39
N HIS A 79 -7.25 17.78 -11.56
CA HIS A 79 -6.46 18.08 -12.77
C HIS A 79 -4.94 18.12 -12.54
N LEU A 80 -4.45 17.26 -11.65
CA LEU A 80 -3.06 17.25 -11.22
C LEU A 80 -2.17 16.51 -12.21
N PRO A 81 -0.97 17.04 -12.50
CA PRO A 81 -0.08 16.41 -13.45
C PRO A 81 0.49 15.11 -12.88
N THR A 82 0.66 14.11 -13.74
CA THR A 82 1.50 12.97 -13.41
C THR A 82 2.94 13.43 -13.22
N ARG A 83 3.51 13.15 -12.05
CA ARG A 83 4.89 13.49 -11.69
C ARG A 83 5.82 12.33 -12.06
N SER A 84 6.93 12.63 -12.71
CA SER A 84 8.05 11.70 -12.81
C SER A 84 8.89 11.74 -11.52
N ILE A 85 9.96 10.94 -11.44
CA ILE A 85 10.74 10.80 -10.21
C ILE A 85 11.25 12.13 -9.62
N GLN A 86 11.67 13.07 -10.48
CA GLN A 86 12.26 14.34 -10.04
C GLN A 86 11.18 15.32 -9.53
N PRO A 87 10.10 15.62 -10.29
CA PRO A 87 8.99 16.41 -9.77
C PRO A 87 8.32 15.79 -8.53
N PHE A 88 8.28 14.47 -8.42
CA PHE A 88 7.78 13.80 -7.21
C PHE A 88 8.66 14.06 -5.99
N ARG A 89 9.99 14.07 -6.15
CA ARG A 89 10.92 14.41 -5.07
C ARG A 89 10.77 15.86 -4.63
N GLU A 90 10.71 16.78 -5.59
CA GLU A 90 10.53 18.21 -5.33
C GLU A 90 9.21 18.46 -4.58
N HIS A 91 8.12 17.84 -5.03
CA HIS A 91 6.84 17.89 -4.32
C HIS A 91 6.93 17.32 -2.89
N ALA A 92 7.57 16.16 -2.71
CA ALA A 92 7.75 15.55 -1.40
C ALA A 92 8.62 16.41 -0.47
N GLU A 93 9.61 17.12 -1.01
CA GLU A 93 10.45 18.07 -0.27
C GLU A 93 9.61 19.20 0.33
N THR A 94 8.80 19.87 -0.50
CA THR A 94 7.88 20.91 -0.04
C THR A 94 6.87 20.42 0.99
N VAL A 95 6.34 19.20 0.81
CA VAL A 95 5.43 18.61 1.82
C VAL A 95 6.18 18.34 3.13
N PHE A 96 7.38 17.79 3.09
CA PHE A 96 8.16 17.45 4.29
C PHE A 96 8.61 18.67 5.10
N GLU A 97 8.80 19.82 4.47
CA GLU A 97 9.08 21.11 5.13
C GLU A 97 7.98 21.56 6.11
N ILE A 98 6.76 21.05 5.98
CA ILE A 98 5.65 21.36 6.90
C ILE A 98 5.80 20.60 8.23
N PHE A 99 6.55 19.48 8.23
CA PHE A 99 6.45 18.46 9.27
C PHE A 99 7.78 18.20 9.97
N LYS A 100 7.72 18.20 11.30
CA LYS A 100 8.81 17.77 12.17
C LYS A 100 8.91 16.25 12.22
N ASN A 101 7.76 15.58 12.12
CA ASN A 101 7.66 14.17 11.83
C ASN A 101 6.52 13.94 10.84
N PHE A 102 6.69 12.99 9.94
CA PHE A 102 5.66 12.59 8.99
C PHE A 102 5.63 11.07 8.93
N GLN A 103 4.46 10.48 8.79
CA GLN A 103 4.34 9.04 8.66
C GLN A 103 3.10 8.66 7.87
N VAL A 104 3.16 7.45 7.31
CA VAL A 104 2.04 6.81 6.65
C VAL A 104 1.65 5.59 7.47
N VAL A 105 0.45 5.63 8.03
CA VAL A 105 -0.07 4.62 8.94
C VAL A 105 -1.18 3.85 8.25
N LEU A 106 -0.95 2.56 8.05
CA LEU A 106 -1.94 1.63 7.50
C LEU A 106 -3.15 1.51 8.43
N GLN A 107 -4.34 1.69 7.88
CA GLN A 107 -5.59 1.57 8.63
C GLN A 107 -5.98 0.10 8.83
N GLY A 108 -6.90 -0.15 9.77
CA GLY A 108 -7.44 -1.48 10.02
C GLY A 108 -8.47 -1.91 8.97
N ASP A 109 -8.57 -3.20 8.71
CA ASP A 109 -9.57 -3.78 7.79
C ASP A 109 -10.96 -3.99 8.43
N GLY A 110 -11.12 -3.67 9.71
CA GLY A 110 -12.34 -3.92 10.49
C GLY A 110 -12.46 -5.36 11.03
N HIS A 111 -11.49 -6.23 10.76
CA HIS A 111 -11.47 -7.65 11.12
C HIS A 111 -10.22 -8.06 11.92
N GLY A 112 -9.45 -7.08 12.41
CA GLY A 112 -8.23 -7.31 13.21
C GLY A 112 -6.94 -7.37 12.39
N GLY A 113 -7.02 -7.13 11.08
CA GLY A 113 -5.88 -7.01 10.18
C GLY A 113 -5.64 -5.57 9.71
N LYS A 114 -4.69 -5.41 8.77
CA LYS A 114 -4.44 -4.14 8.07
C LYS A 114 -5.23 -4.12 6.77
N ALA A 115 -5.78 -2.97 6.40
CA ALA A 115 -6.46 -2.73 5.14
C ALA A 115 -5.45 -2.62 3.98
N VAL A 116 -4.74 -3.72 3.71
CA VAL A 116 -3.75 -3.88 2.64
C VAL A 116 -4.12 -5.10 1.80
N HIS A 117 -4.10 -4.93 0.49
CA HIS A 117 -4.37 -6.00 -0.46
C HIS A 117 -3.28 -6.04 -1.54
N PHE A 118 -2.70 -7.22 -1.78
CA PHE A 118 -1.76 -7.42 -2.88
C PHE A 118 -2.42 -8.20 -4.03
N SER A 119 -2.46 -7.58 -5.22
CA SER A 119 -2.90 -8.21 -6.45
C SER A 119 -1.69 -8.73 -7.25
N LYS A 120 -1.52 -10.05 -7.27
CA LYS A 120 -0.49 -10.73 -8.10
C LYS A 120 -0.69 -10.52 -9.61
N LYS A 121 -1.93 -10.32 -10.06
CA LYS A 121 -2.23 -10.13 -11.50
C LYS A 121 -1.68 -8.81 -12.03
N THR A 122 -1.60 -7.79 -11.18
CA THR A 122 -1.21 -6.42 -11.55
C THR A 122 0.05 -5.96 -10.83
N ASN A 123 0.67 -6.82 -10.03
CA ASN A 123 1.77 -6.51 -9.12
C ASN A 123 1.50 -5.23 -8.30
N THR A 124 0.27 -5.07 -7.82
CA THR A 124 -0.17 -3.83 -7.15
C THR A 124 -0.52 -4.10 -5.70
N VAL A 125 0.04 -3.32 -4.80
CA VAL A 125 -0.39 -3.23 -3.42
C VAL A 125 -1.36 -2.05 -3.28
N VAL A 126 -2.56 -2.33 -2.79
CA VAL A 126 -3.57 -1.33 -2.47
C VAL A 126 -3.66 -1.22 -0.95
N ALA A 127 -3.54 -0.02 -0.42
CA ALA A 127 -3.54 0.19 1.02
C ALA A 127 -4.37 1.41 1.41
N HIS A 128 -5.24 1.22 2.38
CA HIS A 128 -5.92 2.32 3.07
C HIS A 128 -5.02 2.83 4.19
N CYS A 129 -4.74 4.13 4.19
CA CYS A 129 -3.79 4.73 5.11
C CYS A 129 -4.19 6.14 5.56
N LYS A 130 -3.60 6.55 6.68
CA LYS A 130 -3.57 7.93 7.16
C LYS A 130 -2.15 8.46 7.01
N MET A 131 -1.99 9.68 6.51
CA MET A 131 -0.70 10.30 6.17
C MET A 131 -0.60 11.65 6.86
N GLY A 132 0.53 11.95 7.49
CA GLY A 132 0.69 13.20 8.25
C GLY A 132 1.61 13.06 9.46
N GLY A 133 1.57 14.06 10.32
CA GLY A 133 2.34 14.08 11.57
C GLY A 133 2.36 15.45 12.25
N GLU A 134 3.33 15.64 13.13
CA GLU A 134 3.56 16.88 13.89
C GLU A 134 4.09 17.98 12.96
N VAL A 135 3.47 19.15 13.05
CA VAL A 135 3.85 20.35 12.29
C VAL A 135 5.18 20.89 12.83
N ASP A 136 6.07 21.29 11.92
CA ASP A 136 7.32 21.97 12.28
C ASP A 136 7.11 23.48 12.42
N ALA A 137 6.84 23.94 13.64
CA ALA A 137 6.64 25.36 13.91
C ALA A 137 7.92 26.21 13.73
N ASP A 138 9.10 25.59 13.62
CA ASP A 138 10.37 26.30 13.39
C ASP A 138 10.64 26.56 11.90
N HIS A 139 9.89 25.91 10.99
CA HIS A 139 9.97 26.09 9.53
C HIS A 139 8.87 27.02 9.02
N GLU A 140 9.12 27.79 7.96
CA GLU A 140 8.18 28.80 7.42
C GLU A 140 6.79 28.23 7.14
N LEU A 141 6.70 27.14 6.37
CA LEU A 141 5.42 26.50 6.04
C LEU A 141 4.71 25.89 7.26
N GLY A 142 5.45 25.32 8.22
CA GLY A 142 4.83 24.76 9.42
C GLY A 142 4.41 25.85 10.42
N ALA A 143 5.13 26.97 10.47
CA ALA A 143 4.77 28.14 11.27
C ALA A 143 3.42 28.72 10.86
N GLU A 144 3.11 28.79 9.56
CA GLU A 144 1.79 29.24 9.06
C GLU A 144 0.63 28.41 9.64
N LEU A 145 0.81 27.09 9.77
CA LEU A 145 -0.18 26.22 10.41
C LEU A 145 -0.20 26.41 11.94
N ALA A 146 0.97 26.57 12.55
CA ALA A 146 1.10 26.77 14.00
C ALA A 146 0.45 28.08 14.47
N GLU A 147 0.49 29.15 13.67
CA GLU A 147 -0.23 30.41 13.92
C GLU A 147 -1.75 30.21 14.00
N SER A 148 -2.28 29.24 13.26
CA SER A 148 -3.67 28.81 13.32
C SER A 148 -3.96 27.78 14.43
N HIS A 149 -3.02 27.60 15.37
CA HIS A 149 -3.06 26.59 16.44
C HIS A 149 -3.14 25.14 15.94
N ILE A 150 -2.65 24.86 14.73
CA ILE A 150 -2.56 23.51 14.18
C ILE A 150 -1.17 22.96 14.47
N THR A 151 -1.09 22.02 15.43
CA THR A 151 0.17 21.38 15.83
C THR A 151 0.38 20.02 15.16
N GLU A 152 -0.66 19.44 14.58
CA GLU A 152 -0.60 18.22 13.80
C GLU A 152 -1.49 18.33 12.57
N TRP A 153 -1.05 17.73 11.48
CA TRP A 153 -1.86 17.61 10.27
C TRP A 153 -1.93 16.17 9.81
N TRP A 154 -3.14 15.70 9.51
CA TRP A 154 -3.38 14.36 9.02
C TRP A 154 -4.44 14.33 7.93
N THR A 155 -4.17 13.54 6.90
CA THR A 155 -5.11 13.21 5.82
C THR A 155 -5.29 11.70 5.71
N GLU A 156 -6.38 11.28 5.09
CA GLU A 156 -6.69 9.88 4.80
C GLU A 156 -6.63 9.67 3.30
N GLY A 157 -6.21 8.48 2.88
CA GLY A 157 -6.15 8.14 1.47
C GLY A 157 -5.98 6.66 1.18
N VAL A 158 -6.03 6.34 -0.10
CA VAL A 158 -5.77 5.00 -0.63
C VAL A 158 -4.58 5.05 -1.56
N LEU A 159 -3.53 4.28 -1.24
CA LEU A 159 -2.36 4.13 -2.08
C LEU A 159 -2.52 2.92 -2.99
N PHE A 160 -2.16 3.08 -4.26
CA PHE A 160 -2.04 2.04 -5.26
C PHE A 160 -0.58 2.00 -5.71
N VAL A 161 0.21 1.12 -5.12
CA VAL A 161 1.65 1.01 -5.40
C VAL A 161 1.87 -0.19 -6.31
N ARG A 162 2.19 0.08 -7.58
CA ARG A 162 2.58 -0.93 -8.54
C ARG A 162 4.07 -1.20 -8.42
N LEU A 163 4.42 -2.48 -8.36
CA LEU A 163 5.77 -2.97 -8.21
C LEU A 163 6.20 -3.70 -9.48
N SER A 164 7.52 -3.81 -9.67
CA SER A 164 8.11 -4.63 -10.72
C SER A 164 7.72 -6.09 -10.57
N GLU A 165 7.83 -6.86 -11.65
CA GLU A 165 7.49 -8.30 -11.65
C GLU A 165 8.28 -9.12 -10.61
N ASP A 166 9.53 -8.74 -10.36
CA ASP A 166 10.35 -9.34 -9.30
C ASP A 166 10.03 -8.82 -7.88
N GLY A 167 9.12 -7.85 -7.78
CA GLY A 167 8.65 -7.22 -6.56
C GLY A 167 9.64 -6.28 -5.87
N LYS A 168 10.82 -6.03 -6.45
CA LYS A 168 11.91 -5.31 -5.76
C LYS A 168 11.87 -3.80 -5.96
N ARG A 169 11.14 -3.32 -6.96
CA ARG A 169 11.12 -1.91 -7.35
C ARG A 169 9.71 -1.35 -7.43
N VAL A 170 9.58 -0.05 -7.18
CA VAL A 170 8.32 0.68 -7.33
C VAL A 170 8.24 1.25 -8.75
N GLU A 171 7.26 0.81 -9.53
CA GLU A 171 7.01 1.27 -10.90
C GLU A 171 6.09 2.49 -10.92
N SER A 172 5.03 2.47 -10.12
CA SER A 172 4.14 3.62 -10.04
C SER A 172 3.41 3.71 -8.72
N VAL A 173 3.05 4.93 -8.36
CA VAL A 173 2.23 5.23 -7.21
C VAL A 173 1.04 6.02 -7.72
N ARG A 174 -0.17 5.55 -7.40
CA ARG A 174 -1.36 6.39 -7.48
C ARG A 174 -1.91 6.57 -6.09
N GLU A 175 -2.34 7.76 -5.77
CA GLU A 175 -2.91 8.09 -4.47
C GLU A 175 -4.30 8.67 -4.64
N PHE A 176 -5.27 8.17 -3.89
CA PHE A 176 -6.57 8.80 -3.76
C PHE A 176 -6.60 9.49 -2.41
N MET A 177 -6.58 10.82 -2.42
CA MET A 177 -6.54 11.62 -1.19
C MET A 177 -7.92 12.12 -0.80
N HIS A 178 -8.11 12.38 0.50
CA HIS A 178 -9.25 13.12 1.00
C HIS A 178 -9.19 14.59 0.50
N SER A 179 -9.80 14.85 -0.66
CA SER A 179 -9.69 16.10 -1.41
C SER A 179 -9.97 17.35 -0.58
N LYS A 180 -11.01 17.35 0.26
CA LYS A 180 -11.33 18.49 1.15
C LYS A 180 -10.22 18.82 2.15
N LYS A 181 -9.45 17.82 2.58
CA LYS A 181 -8.32 18.04 3.50
C LYS A 181 -7.12 18.58 2.74
N ALA A 182 -6.81 18.01 1.58
CA ALA A 182 -5.77 18.56 0.70
C ALA A 182 -6.06 20.04 0.35
N GLU A 183 -7.31 20.34 -0.01
CA GLU A 183 -7.77 21.71 -0.30
C GLU A 183 -7.65 22.64 0.93
N GLU A 184 -8.06 22.18 2.12
CA GLU A 184 -7.90 22.95 3.35
C GLU A 184 -6.41 23.28 3.62
N LEU A 185 -5.51 22.32 3.43
CA LEU A 185 -4.07 22.53 3.60
C LEU A 185 -3.53 23.53 2.57
N HIS A 186 -3.93 23.40 1.30
CA HIS A 186 -3.55 24.34 0.24
C HIS A 186 -3.97 25.77 0.56
N ILE A 187 -5.22 25.96 1.01
CA ILE A 187 -5.74 27.28 1.37
C ILE A 187 -4.97 27.88 2.56
N ARG A 188 -4.69 27.07 3.58
CA ARG A 188 -3.98 27.52 4.79
C ARG A 188 -2.53 27.89 4.53
N LEU A 189 -1.91 27.22 3.56
CA LEU A 189 -0.54 27.50 3.13
C LEU A 189 -0.48 28.48 1.95
N HIS A 190 -1.54 29.25 1.72
CA HIS A 190 -1.63 30.26 0.66
C HIS A 190 -1.23 29.76 -0.74
N GLY A 191 -1.42 28.47 -1.01
CA GLY A 191 -1.08 27.82 -2.26
C GLY A 191 0.37 27.34 -2.40
N ALA A 192 1.19 27.41 -1.35
CA ALA A 192 2.58 26.95 -1.38
C ALA A 192 2.73 25.45 -1.65
N VAL A 193 1.68 24.66 -1.39
CA VAL A 193 1.67 23.21 -1.63
C VAL A 193 0.62 22.87 -2.67
N GLU A 194 1.05 22.45 -3.86
CA GLU A 194 0.18 21.85 -4.86
C GLU A 194 0.07 20.34 -4.61
N PHE A 195 -1.14 19.87 -4.30
CA PHE A 195 -1.46 18.46 -4.10
C PHE A 195 -1.75 17.83 -5.43
#